data_AF-A0A8T0EJA5-F1
#
_entry.id   AF-A0A8T0EJA5-F1
#
_cell.length_a   1.000
_cell.length_b   1.000
_cell.length_c   1.000
_cell.angle_alpha   90.00
_cell.angle_beta   90.00
_cell.angle_gamma   90.00
#
_symmetry.space_group_name_H-M   'P 1'
#
loop_
_entity.id
_entity.type
_entity.pdbx_description
1 polymer ?
#
loop_
_entity_poly.entity_id
_entity_poly.type
_entity_poly.pdbx_seq_one_letter_code
_entity_poly.pdbx_strand_id
1 'polypeptide(L)'
;MWAERLYASVDGSALRASGKTAGQHTWVSNGTFLVNGRDYINMIKARINALSTRTRTARERPNKPRNCQAGCAALEIPNHVVQQCFRTHGLRIKRHNAIYNYISRSFNRRGSISQRSPSSSARWKPLSPTWWQTK
;
A
#
# COMPACT_ATOMS: atom_id res chain seq x y z
N MET A 1 12.03 14.17 -21.01
CA MET A 1 10.55 14.36 -20.89
C MET A 1 10.15 14.60 -19.43
N TRP A 2 8.96 15.15 -19.14
CA TRP A 2 8.50 15.40 -17.76
C TRP A 2 8.25 14.11 -16.96
N ALA A 3 7.78 13.05 -17.62
CA ALA A 3 7.46 11.78 -16.97
C ALA A 3 8.70 11.07 -16.40
N GLU A 4 9.83 11.16 -17.10
CA GLU A 4 11.11 10.61 -16.64
C GLU A 4 11.58 11.29 -15.36
N ARG A 5 11.46 12.63 -15.29
CA ARG A 5 11.77 13.41 -14.08
C ARG A 5 10.86 13.02 -12.93
N LEU A 6 9.57 12.79 -13.19
CA LEU A 6 8.63 12.30 -12.18
C LEU A 6 9.06 10.91 -11.67
N TYR A 7 9.34 9.96 -12.56
CA TYR A 7 9.75 8.61 -12.17
C TYR A 7 11.13 8.53 -11.52
N ALA A 8 12.00 9.50 -11.75
CA ALA A 8 13.26 9.65 -11.03
C ALA A 8 13.06 10.21 -9.60
N SER A 9 11.95 10.90 -9.34
CA SER A 9 11.62 11.41 -8.00
C SER A 9 11.11 10.31 -7.07
N VAL A 10 11.21 10.53 -5.75
CA VAL A 10 10.70 9.60 -4.74
C VAL A 10 9.21 9.29 -4.93
N ASP A 11 8.38 10.30 -5.19
CA ASP A 11 6.92 10.13 -5.30
C ASP A 11 6.52 9.36 -6.57
N GLY A 12 7.25 9.57 -7.67
CA GLY A 12 6.96 8.91 -8.94
C GLY A 12 7.64 7.57 -9.13
N SER A 13 8.71 7.27 -8.38
CA SER A 13 9.49 6.03 -8.52
C SER A 13 8.61 4.77 -8.52
N ALA A 14 7.69 4.67 -7.58
CA ALA A 14 6.76 3.54 -7.45
C ALA A 14 5.61 3.56 -8.49
N LEU A 15 5.43 4.64 -9.25
CA LEU A 15 4.41 4.76 -10.29
C LEU A 15 4.90 4.34 -11.68
N ARG A 16 6.21 4.12 -11.86
CA ARG A 16 6.81 3.78 -13.17
C ARG A 16 6.16 2.57 -13.86
N ALA A 17 5.69 1.59 -13.07
CA ALA A 17 5.03 0.39 -13.58
C ALA A 17 3.48 0.47 -13.53
N SER A 18 2.91 1.52 -12.95
CA SER A 18 1.47 1.64 -12.70
C SER A 18 0.63 1.64 -13.99
N GLY A 19 1.17 2.21 -15.08
CA GLY A 19 0.53 2.22 -16.38
C GLY A 19 0.66 0.92 -17.19
N LYS A 20 1.44 -0.07 -16.71
CA LYS A 20 1.68 -1.33 -17.44
C LYS A 20 0.53 -2.32 -17.31
N THR A 21 -0.32 -2.18 -16.30
CA THR A 21 -1.44 -3.10 -16.06
C THR A 21 -2.72 -2.52 -16.66
N ALA A 22 -3.20 -3.15 -17.74
CA ALA A 22 -4.47 -2.81 -18.37
C ALA A 22 -5.62 -2.88 -17.37
N GLY A 23 -6.54 -1.92 -17.42
CA GLY A 23 -7.72 -1.88 -16.56
C GLY A 23 -7.48 -1.42 -15.11
N GLN A 24 -6.23 -1.27 -14.66
CA GLN A 24 -5.92 -0.85 -13.27
C GLN A 24 -6.52 0.52 -12.92
N HIS A 25 -6.71 1.39 -13.91
CA HIS A 25 -7.21 2.76 -13.73
C HIS A 25 -8.66 2.95 -14.15
N THR A 26 -9.36 1.90 -14.59
CA THR A 26 -10.74 1.98 -15.08
C THR A 26 -11.72 2.48 -14.02
N TRP A 27 -11.46 2.20 -12.73
CA TRP A 27 -12.27 2.71 -11.62
C TRP A 27 -12.23 4.24 -11.48
N VAL A 28 -11.25 4.93 -12.08
CA VAL A 28 -11.17 6.40 -12.06
C VAL A 28 -12.21 7.00 -13.01
N SER A 29 -12.45 6.38 -14.16
CA SER A 29 -13.36 6.84 -15.22
C SER A 29 -14.78 6.24 -15.12
N ASN A 30 -14.93 5.03 -14.58
CA ASN A 30 -16.21 4.31 -14.54
C ASN A 30 -17.19 4.79 -13.43
N GLY A 31 -16.93 5.93 -12.80
CA GLY A 31 -17.81 6.53 -11.80
C GLY A 31 -17.67 5.96 -10.39
N THR A 32 -18.15 6.73 -9.40
CA THR A 32 -17.96 6.49 -7.95
C THR A 32 -19.09 5.70 -7.31
N PHE A 33 -19.85 4.88 -8.06
CA PHE A 33 -21.17 4.37 -7.63
C PHE A 33 -21.18 3.64 -6.27
N LEU A 34 -20.03 3.12 -5.82
CA LEU A 34 -19.87 2.39 -4.57
C LEU A 34 -19.03 3.11 -3.49
N VAL A 35 -18.59 4.35 -3.73
CA VAL A 35 -17.64 5.06 -2.88
C VAL A 35 -18.09 6.50 -2.64
N ASN A 36 -18.13 6.94 -1.38
CA ASN A 36 -18.43 8.34 -1.08
C ASN A 36 -17.32 9.27 -1.65
N GLY A 37 -17.63 10.55 -1.86
CA GLY A 37 -16.70 11.51 -2.46
C GLY A 37 -15.39 11.69 -1.66
N ARG A 38 -15.45 11.62 -0.32
CA ARG A 38 -14.26 11.74 0.53
C ARG A 38 -13.30 10.57 0.32
N ASP A 39 -13.83 9.37 0.26
CA ASP A 39 -13.07 8.15 0.06
C ASP A 39 -12.55 8.07 -1.38
N TYR A 40 -13.33 8.53 -2.37
CA TYR A 40 -12.83 8.71 -3.73
C TYR A 40 -11.58 9.61 -3.77
N ILE A 41 -11.63 10.78 -3.13
CA ILE A 41 -10.47 11.68 -3.04
C ILE A 41 -9.29 11.00 -2.35
N ASN A 42 -9.53 10.25 -1.27
CA ASN A 42 -8.47 9.51 -0.56
C ASN A 42 -7.87 8.40 -1.43
N MET A 43 -8.68 7.69 -2.22
CA MET A 43 -8.22 6.69 -3.18
C MET A 43 -7.37 7.33 -4.29
N ILE A 44 -7.77 8.49 -4.80
CA ILE A 44 -6.97 9.23 -5.78
C ILE A 44 -5.63 9.66 -5.18
N LYS A 45 -5.62 10.18 -3.94
CA LYS A 45 -4.37 10.51 -3.23
C LYS A 45 -3.46 9.30 -3.08
N ALA A 46 -4.00 8.13 -2.76
CA ALA A 46 -3.23 6.89 -2.70
C ALA A 46 -2.70 6.48 -4.09
N ARG A 47 -3.52 6.58 -5.14
CA ARG A 47 -3.15 6.25 -6.53
C ARG A 47 -1.95 7.06 -7.02
N ILE A 48 -1.91 8.35 -6.73
CA ILE A 48 -0.87 9.26 -7.23
C ILE A 48 0.32 9.41 -6.26
N ASN A 49 0.43 8.53 -5.24
CA ASN A 49 1.42 8.64 -4.16
C ASN A 49 1.40 9.98 -3.41
N ALA A 50 0.25 10.65 -3.35
CA ALA A 50 0.05 11.92 -2.65
C ALA A 50 -0.41 11.74 -1.19
N LEU A 51 -0.06 10.64 -0.55
CA LEU A 51 -0.26 10.49 0.89
C LEU A 51 0.70 11.39 1.65
N SER A 52 0.26 11.93 2.78
CA SER A 52 1.06 12.80 3.65
C SER A 52 2.09 11.96 4.43
N THR A 53 3.16 11.56 3.77
CA THR A 53 4.28 10.87 4.43
C THR A 53 5.35 11.86 4.87
N ARG A 54 6.18 11.47 5.86
CA ARG A 54 7.32 12.28 6.29
C ARG A 54 8.27 12.64 5.15
N THR A 55 8.56 11.70 4.24
CA THR A 55 9.41 12.00 3.08
C THR A 55 8.82 13.10 2.20
N ARG A 56 7.49 13.13 2.03
CA ARG A 56 6.80 14.16 1.24
C ARG A 56 6.71 15.49 1.98
N THR A 57 6.43 15.48 3.26
CA THR A 57 6.32 16.70 4.10
C THR A 57 7.66 17.31 4.49
N ALA A 58 8.76 16.56 4.34
CA ALA A 58 10.14 17.01 4.51
C ALA A 58 10.77 17.57 3.22
N ARG A 59 10.00 17.64 2.13
CA ARG A 59 10.42 18.37 0.92
C ARG A 59 10.74 19.81 1.28
N GLU A 60 11.83 20.32 0.70
CA GLU A 60 12.35 21.68 0.92
C GLU A 60 12.66 21.98 2.40
N ARG A 61 12.70 20.96 3.26
CA ARG A 61 12.93 21.07 4.71
C ARG A 61 13.99 20.06 5.12
N PRO A 62 15.29 20.39 4.95
CA PRO A 62 16.38 19.44 5.17
C PRO A 62 16.45 18.92 6.62
N ASN A 63 16.05 19.74 7.59
CA ASN A 63 16.09 19.39 9.02
C ASN A 63 14.92 18.50 9.46
N LYS A 64 13.96 18.18 8.58
CA LYS A 64 12.82 17.32 8.96
C LYS A 64 13.17 15.83 8.84
N PRO A 65 12.77 15.01 9.82
CA PRO A 65 13.00 13.57 9.78
C PRO A 65 12.21 12.93 8.64
N ARG A 66 12.85 12.01 7.92
CA ARG A 66 12.23 11.23 6.81
C ARG A 66 11.98 9.77 7.17
N ASN A 67 12.49 9.31 8.31
CA ASN A 67 12.26 7.96 8.81
C ASN A 67 10.78 7.72 9.16
N CYS A 68 10.36 6.47 9.08
CA CYS A 68 9.01 6.05 9.41
C CYS A 68 8.61 6.50 10.83
N GLN A 69 7.46 7.18 10.93
CA GLN A 69 6.86 7.62 12.18
C GLN A 69 6.51 6.46 13.11
N ALA A 70 6.27 5.27 12.55
CA ALA A 70 6.05 4.07 13.35
C ALA A 70 7.36 3.54 13.97
N GLY A 71 8.54 4.06 13.62
CA GLY A 71 9.81 3.55 14.14
C GLY A 71 10.41 2.41 13.32
N CYS A 72 9.99 2.23 12.07
CA CYS A 72 10.70 1.33 11.15
C CYS A 72 12.05 1.94 10.74
N ALA A 73 13.06 1.09 10.52
CA ALA A 73 14.38 1.46 10.00
C ALA A 73 14.37 1.80 8.48
N ALA A 74 13.25 2.34 7.97
CA ALA A 74 13.06 2.66 6.56
C ALA A 74 12.53 4.10 6.41
N LEU A 75 12.76 4.68 5.22
CA LEU A 75 12.17 5.96 4.85
C LEU A 75 10.65 5.85 4.79
N GLU A 76 9.97 6.89 5.27
CA GLU A 76 8.51 6.94 5.22
C GLU A 76 8.05 7.36 3.83
N ILE A 77 7.92 6.36 2.96
CA ILE A 77 7.31 6.50 1.64
C ILE A 77 5.97 5.75 1.61
N PRO A 78 5.01 6.14 0.73
CA PRO A 78 3.70 5.49 0.66
C PRO A 78 3.80 3.97 0.49
N ASN A 79 4.73 3.50 -0.34
CA ASN A 79 4.97 2.08 -0.56
C ASN A 79 5.37 1.34 0.73
N HIS A 80 6.29 1.91 1.51
CA HIS A 80 6.67 1.37 2.82
C HIS A 80 5.44 1.31 3.73
N VAL A 81 4.71 2.41 3.87
CA VAL A 81 3.55 2.50 4.76
C VAL A 81 2.48 1.48 4.40
N VAL A 82 2.14 1.32 3.12
CA VAL A 82 1.02 0.46 2.69
C VAL A 82 1.42 -1.02 2.60
N GLN A 83 2.65 -1.33 2.16
CA GLN A 83 3.04 -2.71 1.84
C GLN A 83 3.88 -3.40 2.92
N GLN A 84 4.66 -2.65 3.71
CA GLN A 84 5.68 -3.25 4.59
C GLN A 84 5.53 -2.87 6.06
N CYS A 85 5.21 -1.60 6.35
CA CYS A 85 5.17 -1.03 7.69
C CYS A 85 4.26 -1.81 8.63
N PHE A 86 4.72 -2.12 9.84
CA PHE A 86 3.92 -2.88 10.81
C PHE A 86 2.66 -2.12 11.24
N ARG A 87 2.65 -0.79 11.19
CA ARG A 87 1.48 0.05 11.50
C ARG A 87 0.25 -0.33 10.67
N THR A 88 0.44 -0.76 9.42
CA THR A 88 -0.67 -1.15 8.52
C THR A 88 -0.81 -2.67 8.40
N HIS A 89 -0.09 -3.45 9.20
CA HIS A 89 -0.06 -4.91 9.10
C HIS A 89 -1.47 -5.53 9.16
N GLY A 90 -2.28 -5.14 10.16
CA GLY A 90 -3.66 -5.63 10.28
C GLY A 90 -4.54 -5.27 9.07
N LEU A 91 -4.35 -4.07 8.51
CA LEU A 91 -5.06 -3.65 7.29
C LEU A 91 -4.60 -4.44 6.06
N ARG A 92 -3.31 -4.79 5.97
CA ARG A 92 -2.81 -5.68 4.91
C ARG A 92 -3.43 -7.06 4.99
N ILE A 93 -3.53 -7.64 6.19
CA ILE A 93 -4.20 -8.93 6.41
C ILE A 93 -5.68 -8.80 6.01
N LYS A 94 -6.37 -7.75 6.44
CA LYS A 94 -7.78 -7.52 6.08
C LYS A 94 -7.97 -7.42 4.56
N ARG A 95 -7.10 -6.67 3.86
CA ARG A 95 -7.09 -6.57 2.40
C ARG A 95 -6.88 -7.94 1.75
N HIS A 96 -5.88 -8.69 2.22
CA HIS A 96 -5.58 -10.02 1.70
C HIS A 96 -6.77 -10.97 1.86
N ASN A 97 -7.36 -11.02 3.06
CA ASN A 97 -8.53 -11.85 3.35
C ASN A 97 -9.75 -11.46 2.51
N ALA A 98 -9.97 -10.17 2.28
CA ALA A 98 -11.07 -9.69 1.43
C ALA A 98 -10.90 -10.17 -0.02
N ILE A 99 -9.70 -10.07 -0.59
CA ILE A 99 -9.40 -10.55 -1.94
C ILE A 99 -9.53 -12.07 -2.01
N TYR A 100 -8.96 -12.80 -1.05
CA TYR A 100 -9.09 -14.25 -0.98
C TYR A 100 -10.57 -14.67 -0.94
N ASN A 101 -11.37 -14.04 -0.08
CA ASN A 101 -12.80 -14.33 0.03
C ASN A 101 -13.57 -14.02 -1.25
N TYR A 102 -13.23 -12.92 -1.92
CA TYR A 102 -13.85 -12.56 -3.20
C TYR A 102 -13.57 -13.62 -4.27
N ILE A 103 -12.32 -14.03 -4.41
CA ILE A 103 -11.89 -15.05 -5.37
C ILE A 103 -12.50 -16.41 -5.01
N SER A 104 -12.43 -16.82 -3.74
CA SER A 104 -13.02 -18.06 -3.22
C SER A 104 -14.52 -18.15 -3.50
N ARG A 105 -15.27 -17.07 -3.24
CA ARG A 105 -16.70 -17.00 -3.59
C ARG A 105 -16.93 -17.17 -5.09
N SER A 106 -16.07 -16.60 -5.93
CA SER A 106 -16.16 -16.77 -7.39
C SER A 106 -15.90 -18.21 -7.83
N PHE A 107 -14.97 -18.93 -7.19
CA PHE A 107 -14.70 -20.34 -7.48
C PHE A 107 -15.82 -21.25 -6.99
N ASN A 108 -16.32 -21.03 -5.77
CA ASN A 108 -17.42 -21.82 -5.22
C ASN A 108 -18.69 -21.70 -6.07
N ARG A 109 -18.99 -20.51 -6.62
CA ARG A 109 -20.09 -20.32 -7.58
C ARG A 109 -19.93 -21.12 -8.87
N ARG A 110 -18.70 -21.49 -9.23
CA ARG A 110 -18.36 -22.28 -10.42
C ARG A 110 -18.16 -23.77 -10.10
N GLY A 111 -18.47 -24.20 -8.88
CA GLY A 111 -18.34 -25.60 -8.44
C GLY A 111 -16.92 -26.05 -8.12
N SER A 112 -15.93 -25.14 -8.06
CA SER A 112 -14.54 -25.48 -7.71
C SER A 112 -14.26 -25.19 -6.23
N ILE A 113 -13.57 -26.11 -5.54
CA ILE A 113 -13.23 -25.98 -4.11
C ILE A 113 -11.97 -25.12 -3.95
N SER A 114 -12.08 -24.01 -3.22
CA SER A 114 -10.91 -23.23 -2.79
C SER A 114 -10.37 -23.72 -1.45
N GLN A 115 -9.10 -24.14 -1.39
CA GLN A 115 -8.43 -24.47 -0.13
C GLN A 115 -7.92 -23.19 0.56
N ARG A 116 -8.09 -23.08 1.88
CA ARG A 116 -7.59 -21.97 2.69
C ARG A 116 -6.32 -22.42 3.44
N SER A 117 -5.20 -21.75 3.18
CA SER A 117 -3.99 -21.94 3.99
C SER A 117 -4.22 -21.41 5.43
N PRO A 118 -3.63 -22.02 6.48
CA PRO A 118 -3.85 -21.60 7.86
C PRO A 118 -3.65 -20.10 8.02
N SER A 119 -4.66 -19.38 8.53
CA SER A 119 -4.57 -17.94 8.68
C SER A 119 -3.51 -17.61 9.72
N SER A 120 -2.56 -16.73 9.37
CA SER A 120 -1.54 -16.17 10.26
C SER A 120 -2.10 -15.23 11.34
N SER A 121 -3.34 -15.46 11.83
CA SER A 121 -3.97 -14.71 12.92
C SER A 121 -3.27 -14.89 14.28
N ALA A 122 -2.10 -15.54 14.31
CA ALA A 122 -1.19 -15.50 15.43
C ALA A 122 -0.92 -14.04 15.82
N ARG A 123 -1.33 -13.69 17.04
CA ARG A 123 -1.02 -12.45 17.74
C ARG A 123 0.43 -12.06 17.47
N TRP A 124 0.64 -10.98 16.71
CA TRP A 124 1.96 -10.36 16.57
C TRP A 124 2.44 -9.95 17.97
N LYS A 125 3.35 -10.74 18.56
CA LYS A 125 4.20 -10.25 19.64
C LYS A 125 5.25 -9.37 18.97
N PRO A 126 5.45 -8.11 19.40
CA PRO A 126 6.59 -7.35 18.91
C PRO A 126 7.84 -8.15 19.27
N LEU A 127 8.55 -8.63 18.26
CA LEU A 127 9.90 -9.15 18.48
C LEU A 127 10.70 -7.98 19.06
N SER A 128 11.37 -8.25 20.19
CA SER A 128 12.31 -7.32 20.81
C SER A 128 13.32 -6.78 19.77
N PRO A 129 13.93 -5.61 20.00
CA PRO A 129 14.68 -4.87 18.99
C PRO A 129 15.96 -5.56 18.45
N THR A 130 16.27 -6.79 18.86
CA THR A 130 17.60 -7.39 18.74
C THR A 130 17.88 -8.12 17.43
N TRP A 131 16.94 -8.17 16.49
CA TRP A 131 17.12 -8.91 15.22
C TRP A 131 17.64 -8.06 14.05
N TRP A 132 17.99 -6.79 14.29
CA TRP A 132 18.61 -5.89 13.30
C TRP A 132 20.13 -5.77 13.43
N GLN A 133 20.79 -6.68 14.16
CA GLN A 133 22.25 -6.75 14.27
C GLN A 133 22.76 -8.12 13.83
N THR A 134 22.68 -8.41 12.53
CA THR A 134 23.64 -9.29 11.83
C THR A 134 23.34 -9.23 10.34
N LYS A 135 24.00 -8.30 9.65
CA LYS A 135 24.85 -8.49 8.47
C LYS A 135 25.32 -7.12 7.99
#